data_AF-A0A930UC22-F1
#
_entry.id   AF-A0A930UC22-F1
#
_cell.length_a   1.000
_cell.length_b   1.000
_cell.length_c   1.000
_cell.angle_alpha   90.00
_cell.angle_beta   90.00
_cell.angle_gamma   90.00
#
_symmetry.space_group_name_H-M   'P 1'
#
loop_
_entity.id
_entity.type
_entity.pdbx_description
1 polymer ?
#
loop_
_entity_poly.entity_id
_entity_poly.type
_entity_poly.pdbx_seq_one_letter_code
_entity_poly.pdbx_strand_id
1 'polypeptide(L)' 'MDLRKLKTILELFENSDIQEMELTEDKETIRLAKGPGGAVTVTPPPPAPVQAPPPAHHCPDYH' A
#
# COMPACT_ATOMS: atom_id res chain seq x y z
N MET A 1 -9.07 8.72 -1.54
CA MET A 1 -9.00 9.74 -2.63
C MET A 1 -10.25 9.65 -3.53
N ASP A 2 -10.91 10.76 -3.91
CA ASP A 2 -12.16 10.73 -4.72
C ASP A 2 -11.89 10.37 -6.20
N LEU A 3 -12.80 9.65 -6.85
CA LEU A 3 -12.68 9.26 -8.27
C LEU A 3 -12.51 10.48 -9.21
N ARG A 4 -13.12 11.62 -8.86
CA ARG A 4 -12.97 12.89 -9.59
C ARG A 4 -11.54 13.41 -9.48
N LYS A 5 -10.92 13.34 -8.29
CA LYS A 5 -9.51 13.71 -8.09
C LYS A 5 -8.59 12.76 -8.87
N LEU A 6 -8.85 11.45 -8.81
CA LEU A 6 -8.00 10.44 -9.48
C LEU A 6 -7.95 10.67 -11.00
N LYS A 7 -9.10 10.96 -11.61
CA LYS A 7 -9.18 11.24 -13.05
C LYS A 7 -8.35 12.45 -13.46
N THR A 8 -8.50 13.57 -12.75
CA THR A 8 -7.70 14.78 -13.02
C THR A 8 -6.21 14.54 -12.83
N ILE A 9 -5.81 13.79 -11.80
CA ILE A 9 -4.39 13.47 -11.58
C ILE A 9 -3.85 12.56 -12.68
N LEU A 10 -4.63 11.59 -13.16
CA LEU A 10 -4.23 10.72 -14.28
C LEU A 10 -4.00 11.54 -15.55
N GLU A 11 -4.94 12.43 -15.89
CA GLU A 11 -4.82 13.31 -17.06
C GLU A 11 -3.56 14.19 -16.98
N LEU A 12 -3.26 14.75 -15.81
CA LEU A 12 -2.04 15.55 -15.59
C LEU A 12 -0.76 14.71 -15.61
N PHE A 13 -0.80 13.52 -15.03
CA PHE A 13 0.33 12.59 -15.01
C PHE A 13 0.66 12.08 -16.41
N GLU A 14 -0.35 11.80 -17.25
CA GLU A 14 -0.17 11.43 -18.66
C GLU A 14 0.48 12.54 -19.47
N ASN A 15 0.09 13.80 -19.25
CA ASN A 15 0.66 14.96 -19.95
C ASN A 15 2.03 15.42 -19.38
N SER A 16 2.44 14.94 -18.20
CA SER A 16 3.73 15.29 -17.57
C SER A 16 4.82 14.29 -17.95
N ASP A 17 6.09 14.69 -18.00
CA ASP A 17 7.24 13.79 -18.27
C ASP A 17 7.66 12.94 -17.05
N ILE A 18 6.72 12.69 -16.13
CA ILE A 18 6.97 11.99 -14.87
C ILE A 18 6.68 10.50 -15.05
N GLN A 19 7.66 9.66 -14.73
CA GLN A 19 7.54 8.21 -14.91
C GLN A 19 6.80 7.51 -13.77
N GLU A 20 6.86 8.04 -12.54
CA GLU A 20 6.21 7.48 -11.36
C GLU A 20 5.75 8.57 -10.38
N MET A 21 4.62 8.34 -9.71
CA MET A 21 4.09 9.26 -8.70
C MET A 21 3.35 8.48 -7.60
N GLU A 22 3.65 8.80 -6.35
CA GLU A 22 2.98 8.25 -5.17
C GLU A 22 2.23 9.36 -4.42
N LEU A 23 0.95 9.13 -4.13
CA LEU A 23 0.14 10.01 -3.30
C LEU A 23 -0.35 9.25 -2.07
N THR A 24 -0.20 9.85 -0.89
CA THR A 24 -0.79 9.34 0.34
C THR A 24 -1.74 10.39 0.91
N GLU A 25 -3.01 10.04 1.07
CA GLU A 25 -4.05 10.90 1.64
C GLU A 25 -4.80 10.11 2.73
N ASP A 26 -4.76 10.62 3.96
CA ASP A 26 -5.26 9.95 5.17
C ASP A 26 -4.70 8.52 5.36
N LYS A 27 -5.47 7.51 4.95
CA LYS A 27 -5.16 6.07 5.10
C LYS A 27 -4.98 5.35 3.76
N GLU A 28 -5.07 6.07 2.65
CA GLU A 28 -4.95 5.51 1.30
C GLU A 28 -3.65 5.98 0.64
N THR A 29 -2.90 5.05 0.07
CA THR A 29 -1.74 5.31 -0.77
C THR A 29 -2.03 4.84 -2.19
N ILE A 30 -1.80 5.71 -3.18
CA ILE A 30 -1.95 5.44 -4.60
C ILE A 30 -0.60 5.60 -5.27
N ARG A 31 -0.15 4.56 -5.97
CA ARG A 31 1.01 4.59 -6.86
C ARG A 31 0.57 4.61 -8.32
N LEU A 32 1.14 5.53 -9.08
CA LEU A 32 0.97 5.69 -10.52
C LEU A 32 2.33 5.48 -11.18
N ALA A 33 2.38 4.69 -12.25
CA ALA A 33 3.60 4.44 -13.01
C ALA A 33 3.30 4.37 -14.52
N LYS A 34 4.12 5.04 -15.33
CA LYS A 34 4.10 4.94 -16.79
C LYS A 34 4.84 3.68 -17.22
N GLY A 35 4.13 2.55 -17.24
CA GLY A 35 4.60 1.28 -17.78
C GLY A 35 3.74 0.79 -18.95
N PRO A 36 4.21 -0.21 -19.74
CA PRO A 36 3.45 -0.79 -20.86
C PRO A 36 2.15 -1.51 -20.45
N GLY A 37 1.84 -1.58 -19.16
CA GLY A 37 0.52 -1.88 -18.63
C GLY A 37 0.14 -0.81 -17.62
N GLY A 38 -0.68 0.16 -18.03
CA GLY A 38 -1.23 1.23 -17.19
C GLY A 38 -2.23 0.71 -16.15
N ALA A 39 -1.78 -0.19 -15.28
CA ALA A 39 -2.58 -0.69 -14.17
C ALA A 39 -2.35 0.22 -12.96
N VAL A 40 -3.42 0.89 -12.52
CA VAL A 40 -3.47 1.50 -11.19
C VAL A 40 -3.40 0.37 -10.17
N THR A 41 -2.22 0.12 -9.62
CA THR A 41 -2.04 -0.89 -8.59
C THR A 41 -2.43 -0.29 -7.25
N VAL A 42 -3.61 -0.65 -6.74
CA VAL A 42 -3.98 -0.38 -5.35
C VAL A 42 -3.21 -1.37 -4.48
N THR A 43 -2.12 -0.93 -3.88
CA THR A 43 -1.41 -1.72 -2.87
C THR A 43 -2.23 -1.77 -1.59
N PRO A 44 -2.63 -2.95 -1.09
CA PRO A 44 -3.35 -3.06 0.17
C PRO A 44 -2.47 -2.55 1.33
N PRO A 45 -3.08 -2.00 2.40
CA PRO A 45 -2.34 -1.54 3.57
C PRO A 45 -1.49 -2.69 4.14
N PRO A 46 -0.27 -2.39 4.63
CA PRO A 46 0.59 -3.41 5.22
C PRO A 46 -0.15 -4.12 6.36
N PRO A 47 -0.06 -5.46 6.46
CA PRO A 47 -0.72 -6.21 7.51
C PRO A 47 -0.26 -5.68 8.87
N ALA A 48 -1.22 -5.35 9.72
CA ALA A 48 -0.95 -4.92 11.08
C ALA A 48 -0.17 -6.03 11.81
N PRO A 49 0.88 -5.69 12.59
CA PRO A 49 1.67 -6.68 13.29
C PRO A 49 0.78 -7.45 14.26
N VAL A 50 0.61 -8.74 13.99
CA VAL A 50 -0.08 -9.68 14.88
C VAL A 50 0.86 -9.95 16.06
N GLN A 51 0.44 -9.60 17.27
CA GLN A 51 1.21 -9.91 18.46
C GLN A 51 1.26 -11.44 18.64
N ALA A 52 2.48 -11.99 18.69
CA ALA A 52 2.69 -13.40 18.94
C ALA A 52 2.23 -13.77 20.37
N PRO A 53 1.59 -14.94 20.56
CA PRO A 53 1.20 -15.39 21.90
C PRO A 53 2.45 -15.59 22.78
N PRO A 54 2.36 -15.29 24.09
CA PRO A 54 3.48 -15.44 25.00
C PRO A 54 3.93 -16.92 25.08
N PRO A 55 5.24 -17.18 25.25
CA PRO A 55 5.75 -18.55 25.34
C PRO A 55 5.17 -19.26 26.57
N ALA A 56 4.58 -20.43 26.33
CA ALA A 56 4.12 -21.33 27.38
C ALA A 56 5.33 -21.79 28.19
N HIS A 57 5.31 -21.54 29.50
CA HIS A 57 6.30 -22.09 30.42
C HIS A 57 6.13 -23.61 30.48
N HIS A 58 7.03 -24.33 29.81
CA HIS A 58 7.20 -25.76 30.04
C HIS A 58 7.79 -25.92 31.45
N CYS A 59 7.00 -26.47 32.37
CA CYS A 59 7.50 -26.98 33.65
C CYS A 59 8.16 -28.34 33.34
N PRO A 60 9.48 -28.51 33.49
CA PRO A 60 10.07 -29.82 33.37
C PRO A 60 9.75 -30.66 34.61
N ASP A 61 8.99 -31.72 34.35
CA ASP A 61 8.69 -32.83 35.24
C ASP A 61 9.98 -33.53 35.72
N TYR A 62 10.06 -33.76 37.03
CA TYR A 62 11.22 -34.27 37.76
C TYR A 62 11.40 -35.79 37.55
N HIS A 63 12.63 -36.27 37.33
CA HIS A 63 13.05 -37.67 37.53
C HIS A 63 14.37 -37.70 38.31
#